data_AF-A0A2D6BKK6-F1
#
_entry.id   AF-A0A2D6BKK6-F1
#
_cell.length_a   1.000
_cell.length_b   1.000
_cell.length_c   1.000
_cell.angle_alpha   90.00
_cell.angle_beta   90.00
_cell.angle_gamma   90.00
#
_symmetry.space_group_name_H-M   'P 1'
#
loop_
_entity.id
_entity.type
_entity.pdbx_description
1 polymer ?
#
loop_
_entity_poly.entity_id
_entity_poly.type
_entity_poly.pdbx_seq_one_letter_code
_entity_poly.pdbx_strand_id
1 'polypeptide(L)'
;MQRRHLGDHPDAAGRRHGRLQPAPCAAPRGPGDRCDPARDDGEPHAGPCHRDPRRSLRRALGHRGAGPRPARHQHLRRRLPRHARPGGAASACLAGPLLTRPPAPDLAERVRALGRALGFDRVGFAGAEPTERSRFLGRWLERGFGGSMHYLAARREEREDPRRVLSGARTVIAVSLVYGPGDAPGPPVGIGQVARYAQGEDYHDVLGDRLRAFEAGLVALVGAPIRTRSYVDTGPVLERVWAERAGLGWQGKNTCLIDREHGSFLFLGVVLTDLALPADAPEPDHCGTCRACLDACPTQAFPEPYVLDATRCLSYTTIELRTPIPEPLRAGQGAWVVGCDVCQTVCPWNRAARGPALSDPLGLRARLAPREAWRQPTLHWLLGLSETAWRERTRRSALRRTRYQGLLRNALVAAGNSGAASLVPALREHAGGSDPLLAEHARWALDQLTRG
;
A
#
# COMPACT_ATOMS: atom_id res chain seq x y z
N MET A 1 49.63 36.55 -3.26
CA MET A 1 50.85 36.32 -4.07
C MET A 1 50.76 34.88 -4.58
N GLN A 2 50.85 34.48 -5.85
CA GLN A 2 51.06 35.07 -7.18
C GLN A 2 50.49 34.06 -8.22
N ARG A 3 49.72 34.54 -9.21
CA ARG A 3 49.81 34.33 -10.70
C ARG A 3 49.95 32.88 -11.24
N ARG A 4 48.99 32.35 -12.02
CA ARG A 4 48.62 32.55 -13.46
C ARG A 4 49.54 31.86 -14.48
N HIS A 5 48.93 31.02 -15.33
CA HIS A 5 49.14 30.81 -16.79
C HIS A 5 47.95 29.91 -17.27
N LEU A 6 47.01 30.22 -18.19
CA LEU A 6 46.98 30.83 -19.55
C LEU A 6 48.01 30.18 -20.49
N GLY A 7 47.72 29.64 -21.68
CA GLY A 7 46.54 29.44 -22.55
C GLY A 7 46.88 28.22 -23.44
N ASP A 8 46.36 27.89 -24.62
CA ASP A 8 45.36 28.41 -25.54
C ASP A 8 45.08 27.28 -26.56
N HIS A 9 43.85 27.24 -27.08
CA HIS A 9 43.46 26.57 -28.34
C HIS A 9 43.94 27.44 -29.54
N PRO A 10 44.10 26.92 -30.79
CA PRO A 10 42.95 26.77 -31.71
C PRO A 10 43.02 25.71 -32.83
N ASP A 11 41.83 25.40 -33.38
CA ASP A 11 41.41 25.12 -34.78
C ASP A 11 42.12 24.04 -35.64
N ALA A 12 41.52 23.38 -36.64
CA ALA A 12 40.15 23.11 -37.11
C ALA A 12 40.28 22.21 -38.39
N ALA A 13 39.15 21.73 -38.92
CA ALA A 13 38.92 20.95 -40.16
C ALA A 13 39.05 19.40 -40.02
N GLY A 14 38.13 18.56 -40.49
CA GLY A 14 36.91 18.71 -41.28
C GLY A 14 36.52 17.37 -41.94
N ARG A 15 35.27 17.25 -42.44
CA ARG A 15 34.58 16.13 -43.15
C ARG A 15 33.77 15.21 -42.21
N ARG A 16 32.43 15.29 -42.10
CA ARG A 16 31.26 15.12 -43.02
C ARG A 16 30.97 13.68 -43.47
N HIS A 17 29.72 13.27 -43.22
CA HIS A 17 28.82 12.22 -43.76
C HIS A 17 28.27 11.34 -42.63
N GLY A 18 26.97 11.10 -42.43
CA GLY A 18 25.73 11.52 -43.08
C GLY A 18 24.56 11.21 -42.13
N ARG A 19 23.52 12.04 -42.15
CA ARG A 19 22.28 11.88 -41.36
C ARG A 19 21.37 10.86 -42.05
N LEU A 20 20.79 9.94 -41.29
CA LEU A 20 19.60 9.17 -41.67
C LEU A 20 18.44 9.58 -40.76
N GLN A 21 17.43 10.20 -41.38
CA GLN A 21 16.10 10.43 -40.81
C GLN A 21 15.22 9.20 -41.07
N PRO A 22 14.27 8.85 -40.20
CA PRO A 22 13.13 8.03 -40.60
C PRO A 22 11.94 8.93 -40.97
N ALA A 23 11.41 8.70 -42.18
CA ALA A 23 10.19 9.30 -42.71
C ALA A 23 8.95 8.42 -42.37
N PRO A 24 7.72 8.95 -42.48
CA PRO A 24 6.52 8.41 -41.82
C PRO A 24 5.78 7.36 -42.66
N CYS A 25 5.11 6.40 -42.01
CA CYS A 25 4.22 5.45 -42.66
C CYS A 25 2.88 6.10 -43.04
N ALA A 26 2.53 5.99 -44.32
CA ALA A 26 1.27 6.41 -44.92
C ALA A 26 0.15 5.37 -44.74
N ALA A 27 -1.08 5.87 -44.69
CA ALA A 27 -2.34 5.12 -44.76
C ALA A 27 -2.67 4.67 -46.21
N PRO A 28 -3.55 3.67 -46.40
CA PRO A 28 -4.28 3.51 -47.65
C PRO A 28 -5.72 4.05 -47.55
N ARG A 29 -6.12 4.83 -48.56
CA ARG A 29 -7.52 5.15 -48.91
C ARG A 29 -8.08 4.02 -49.81
N GLY A 30 -9.37 3.68 -49.66
CA GLY A 30 -10.06 2.67 -50.48
C GLY A 30 -10.66 3.19 -51.79
N PRO A 31 -11.63 2.46 -52.37
CA PRO A 31 -12.83 3.03 -53.01
C PRO A 31 -14.10 2.45 -52.33
N GLY A 32 -15.16 3.23 -52.08
CA GLY A 32 -16.19 3.63 -53.06
C GLY A 32 -17.09 2.41 -53.35
N ASP A 33 -18.29 2.28 -52.76
CA ASP A 33 -19.50 2.88 -53.31
C ASP A 33 -20.61 3.17 -52.28
N ARG A 34 -21.37 4.22 -52.57
CA ARG A 34 -22.57 4.68 -51.85
C ARG A 34 -23.82 4.00 -52.44
N CYS A 35 -24.84 3.78 -51.62
CA CYS A 35 -26.23 4.18 -51.87
C CYS A 35 -27.10 3.89 -50.62
N ASP A 36 -27.71 4.96 -50.09
CA ASP A 36 -28.87 5.01 -49.18
C ASP A 36 -30.16 5.07 -50.05
N PRO A 37 -31.41 5.23 -49.56
CA PRO A 37 -32.10 4.79 -48.32
C PRO A 37 -33.54 4.23 -48.62
N ALA A 38 -34.26 3.68 -47.62
CA ALA A 38 -35.76 3.66 -47.43
C ALA A 38 -36.17 2.51 -46.47
N ARG A 39 -36.74 2.78 -45.28
CA ARG A 39 -38.16 2.97 -44.90
C ARG A 39 -39.02 1.69 -44.77
N ASP A 40 -39.76 1.70 -43.66
CA ASP A 40 -41.07 1.10 -43.32
C ASP A 40 -41.23 -0.38 -42.90
N ASP A 41 -41.76 -0.47 -41.66
CA ASP A 41 -42.93 -1.21 -41.20
C ASP A 41 -42.95 -2.75 -41.11
N GLY A 42 -43.30 -3.23 -39.91
CA GLY A 42 -44.00 -4.52 -39.76
C GLY A 42 -43.60 -5.37 -38.55
N GLU A 43 -44.13 -5.06 -37.37
CA GLU A 43 -44.63 -6.13 -36.46
C GLU A 43 -46.04 -6.56 -36.96
N PRO A 44 -46.66 -7.70 -36.55
CA PRO A 44 -46.36 -8.54 -35.38
C PRO A 44 -46.47 -10.07 -35.60
N HIS A 45 -46.10 -10.82 -34.54
CA HIS A 45 -46.75 -12.02 -33.98
C HIS A 45 -45.91 -13.30 -33.77
N ALA A 46 -46.03 -13.77 -32.52
CA ALA A 46 -46.12 -15.16 -32.06
C ALA A 46 -44.84 -15.93 -31.68
N GLY A 47 -44.54 -15.87 -30.38
CA GLY A 47 -44.54 -17.09 -29.55
C GLY A 47 -43.23 -17.88 -29.39
N PRO A 48 -43.13 -18.70 -28.33
CA PRO A 48 -42.01 -18.59 -27.39
C PRO A 48 -41.14 -19.84 -27.32
N CYS A 49 -39.95 -19.69 -26.71
CA CYS A 49 -39.30 -20.60 -25.75
C CYS A 49 -37.78 -20.57 -25.95
N HIS A 50 -37.01 -20.15 -24.94
CA HIS A 50 -36.01 -21.01 -24.32
C HIS A 50 -35.49 -20.38 -23.03
N ARG A 51 -35.50 -21.22 -21.98
CA ARG A 51 -35.23 -20.90 -20.59
C ARG A 51 -33.72 -20.86 -20.29
N ASP A 52 -33.37 -19.89 -19.45
CA ASP A 52 -32.17 -19.77 -18.62
C ASP A 52 -31.99 -20.99 -17.68
N PRO A 53 -30.79 -21.61 -17.62
CA PRO A 53 -30.50 -22.67 -16.66
C PRO A 53 -29.68 -22.15 -15.47
N ARG A 54 -30.35 -21.66 -14.43
CA ARG A 54 -29.77 -21.57 -13.07
C ARG A 54 -30.76 -21.93 -11.98
N ARG A 55 -30.88 -23.24 -11.67
CA ARG A 55 -31.26 -23.69 -10.32
C ARG A 55 -31.01 -25.18 -10.06
N SER A 56 -30.10 -25.44 -9.13
CA SER A 56 -30.12 -26.52 -8.13
C SER A 56 -28.92 -26.24 -7.20
N LEU A 57 -29.01 -26.15 -5.87
CA LEU A 57 -29.89 -26.74 -4.89
C LEU A 57 -30.16 -25.74 -3.76
N ARG A 58 -31.39 -25.75 -3.22
CA ARG A 58 -31.71 -25.63 -1.78
C ARG A 58 -33.22 -25.65 -1.61
N ARG A 59 -33.75 -26.79 -1.19
CA ARG A 59 -35.01 -26.87 -0.43
C ARG A 59 -34.87 -28.00 0.58
N ALA A 60 -34.82 -27.63 1.84
CA ALA A 60 -35.44 -28.39 2.91
C ALA A 60 -35.90 -27.40 3.97
N LEU A 61 -37.16 -27.57 4.38
CA LEU A 61 -37.79 -27.06 5.61
C LEU A 61 -38.37 -25.62 5.58
N GLY A 62 -39.63 -25.53 5.12
CA GLY A 62 -40.77 -25.58 6.05
C GLY A 62 -40.97 -24.43 7.04
N HIS A 63 -41.59 -23.37 6.55
CA HIS A 63 -42.75 -22.64 7.11
C HIS A 63 -42.96 -22.37 8.61
N ARG A 64 -43.32 -21.09 8.85
CA ARG A 64 -44.22 -20.49 9.88
C ARG A 64 -43.62 -20.42 11.30
N GLY A 65 -43.74 -19.34 12.06
CA GLY A 65 -44.43 -18.06 11.96
C GLY A 65 -44.49 -17.45 13.38
N ALA A 66 -44.57 -16.12 13.46
CA ALA A 66 -44.97 -15.29 14.61
C ALA A 66 -44.12 -15.34 15.93
N GLY A 67 -43.85 -14.15 16.49
CA GLY A 67 -43.21 -13.93 17.80
C GLY A 67 -44.10 -14.36 19.00
N PRO A 68 -43.78 -14.02 20.28
CA PRO A 68 -43.23 -12.73 20.74
C PRO A 68 -42.12 -12.82 21.84
N ARG A 69 -41.68 -11.65 22.33
CA ARG A 69 -40.73 -11.43 23.46
C ARG A 69 -41.11 -12.19 24.76
N PRO A 70 -40.13 -12.51 25.62
CA PRO A 70 -40.09 -11.92 26.99
C PRO A 70 -38.65 -11.57 27.44
N ALA A 71 -38.41 -10.46 28.16
CA ALA A 71 -38.51 -10.22 29.61
C ALA A 71 -37.24 -10.58 30.42
N ARG A 72 -36.88 -9.64 31.30
CA ARG A 72 -35.75 -9.61 32.24
C ARG A 72 -35.93 -10.60 33.39
N HIS A 73 -34.86 -11.18 33.92
CA HIS A 73 -34.65 -11.49 35.36
C HIS A 73 -33.13 -11.66 35.59
N GLN A 74 -32.48 -10.79 36.37
CA GLN A 74 -32.38 -10.72 37.84
C GLN A 74 -31.51 -11.81 38.50
N HIS A 75 -30.56 -11.28 39.27
CA HIS A 75 -29.60 -11.93 40.16
C HIS A 75 -30.22 -12.92 41.15
N LEU A 76 -29.45 -13.95 41.52
CA LEU A 76 -29.46 -14.46 42.90
C LEU A 76 -28.12 -15.18 43.23
N ARG A 77 -27.46 -14.65 44.26
CA ARG A 77 -26.29 -15.21 44.94
C ARG A 77 -26.75 -16.28 45.94
N ARG A 78 -26.05 -17.42 46.04
CA ARG A 78 -26.00 -18.30 47.23
C ARG A 78 -24.63 -18.99 47.26
N ARG A 79 -23.71 -18.54 48.13
CA ARG A 79 -23.35 -19.06 49.48
C ARG A 79 -22.73 -20.48 49.47
N LEU A 80 -21.44 -20.51 49.81
CA LEU A 80 -20.57 -21.65 50.11
C LEU A 80 -20.98 -22.39 51.40
N PRO A 81 -20.48 -23.63 51.57
CA PRO A 81 -19.96 -24.06 52.86
C PRO A 81 -18.50 -24.51 52.80
N ARG A 82 -17.78 -24.22 53.88
CA ARG A 82 -16.43 -24.69 54.24
C ARG A 82 -16.52 -26.05 54.92
N HIS A 83 -15.58 -26.97 54.67
CA HIS A 83 -14.97 -27.92 55.62
C HIS A 83 -13.74 -28.56 54.91
N ALA A 84 -12.51 -28.29 55.37
CA ALA A 84 -11.70 -29.05 56.36
C ALA A 84 -10.78 -30.09 55.68
N ARG A 85 -9.46 -29.95 55.92
CA ARG A 85 -8.34 -30.82 55.48
C ARG A 85 -8.24 -32.09 56.36
N PRO A 86 -7.58 -33.16 55.88
CA PRO A 86 -6.15 -33.39 56.14
C PRO A 86 -5.39 -33.79 54.84
N GLY A 87 -4.12 -33.46 54.61
CA GLY A 87 -2.93 -33.99 55.28
C GLY A 87 -2.33 -35.14 54.44
N GLY A 88 -1.25 -34.89 53.67
CA GLY A 88 -0.57 -35.95 52.92
C GLY A 88 0.53 -35.48 51.95
N ALA A 89 1.78 -35.74 52.33
CA ALA A 89 2.99 -35.93 51.53
C ALA A 89 3.35 -34.93 50.40
N ALA A 90 4.38 -34.13 50.67
CA ALA A 90 5.16 -33.43 49.66
C ALA A 90 5.91 -34.43 48.78
N SER A 91 5.54 -34.52 47.50
CA SER A 91 6.39 -35.06 46.44
C SER A 91 6.88 -33.89 45.60
N ALA A 92 8.13 -33.50 45.84
CA ALA A 92 8.88 -32.60 44.99
C ALA A 92 9.28 -33.36 43.72
N CYS A 93 8.41 -33.38 42.72
CA CYS A 93 8.81 -33.70 41.35
C CYS A 93 9.19 -32.38 40.68
N LEU A 94 10.49 -32.19 40.52
CA LEU A 94 11.16 -31.13 39.79
C LEU A 94 10.49 -30.90 38.43
N ALA A 95 9.80 -29.77 38.28
CA ALA A 95 9.42 -29.25 36.98
C ALA A 95 10.71 -28.82 36.26
N GLY A 96 11.32 -29.75 35.51
CA GLY A 96 12.36 -29.41 34.56
C GLY A 96 11.82 -28.39 33.55
N PRO A 97 12.63 -27.42 33.09
CA PRO A 97 12.18 -26.51 32.05
C PRO A 97 11.79 -27.35 30.84
N LEU A 98 10.55 -27.19 30.37
CA LEU A 98 10.12 -27.65 29.06
C LEU A 98 11.05 -27.00 28.03
N LEU A 99 12.15 -27.67 27.71
CA LEU A 99 12.97 -27.39 26.55
C LEU A 99 12.07 -27.65 25.36
N THR A 100 11.37 -26.61 24.92
CA THR A 100 10.59 -26.62 23.69
C THR A 100 11.57 -26.96 22.57
N ARG A 101 11.56 -28.21 22.14
CA ARG A 101 12.30 -28.64 20.95
C ARG A 101 11.85 -27.71 19.82
N PRO A 102 12.77 -27.07 19.07
CA PRO A 102 12.36 -26.30 17.91
C PRO A 102 11.52 -27.25 17.03
N PRO A 103 10.33 -26.83 16.53
CA PRO A 103 9.66 -27.57 15.48
C PRO A 103 10.67 -27.96 14.40
N ALA A 104 10.56 -29.21 13.93
CA ALA A 104 11.46 -29.75 12.92
C ALA A 104 11.48 -28.83 11.68
N PRO A 105 12.59 -28.80 10.90
CA PRO A 105 12.67 -28.06 9.64
C PRO A 105 11.44 -28.26 8.72
N ASP A 106 10.82 -29.44 8.82
CA ASP A 106 9.55 -29.79 8.19
C ASP A 106 8.40 -28.81 8.48
N LEU A 107 8.22 -28.33 9.71
CA LEU A 107 7.13 -27.39 10.02
C LEU A 107 7.34 -26.04 9.33
N ALA A 108 8.58 -25.52 9.33
CA ALA A 108 8.88 -24.25 8.68
C ALA A 108 8.53 -24.29 7.19
N GLU A 109 8.90 -25.38 6.51
CA GLU A 109 8.56 -25.57 5.10
C GLU A 109 7.07 -25.78 4.86
N ARG A 110 6.38 -26.51 5.74
CA ARG A 110 4.90 -26.62 5.69
C ARG A 110 4.21 -25.25 5.89
N VAL A 111 4.75 -24.39 6.74
CA VAL A 111 4.25 -23.01 6.93
C VAL A 111 4.48 -22.17 5.67
N ARG A 112 5.66 -22.25 5.03
CA ARG A 112 5.88 -21.57 3.75
C ARG A 112 4.96 -22.10 2.66
N ALA A 113 4.78 -23.42 2.58
CA ALA A 113 3.89 -24.05 1.62
C ALA A 113 2.44 -23.56 1.81
N LEU A 114 1.97 -23.45 3.07
CA LEU A 114 0.67 -22.87 3.38
C LEU A 114 0.57 -21.41 2.91
N GLY A 115 1.55 -20.57 3.21
CA GLY A 115 1.52 -19.17 2.79
C GLY A 115 1.53 -19.00 1.26
N ARG A 116 2.34 -19.80 0.55
CA ARG A 116 2.34 -19.86 -0.92
C ARG A 116 0.98 -20.34 -1.47
N ALA A 117 0.39 -21.37 -0.86
CA ALA A 117 -0.92 -21.88 -1.24
C ALA A 117 -2.05 -20.86 -1.03
N LEU A 118 -1.87 -19.89 -0.13
CA LEU A 118 -2.80 -18.76 0.06
C LEU A 118 -2.47 -17.55 -0.83
N GLY A 119 -1.43 -17.64 -1.66
CA GLY A 119 -1.06 -16.63 -2.64
C GLY A 119 -0.09 -15.56 -2.15
N PHE A 120 0.61 -15.74 -1.02
CA PHE A 120 1.72 -14.87 -0.65
C PHE A 120 2.97 -15.20 -1.50
N ASP A 121 3.61 -14.18 -2.06
CA ASP A 121 4.76 -14.34 -2.94
C ASP A 121 6.04 -14.66 -2.16
N ARG A 122 6.16 -14.15 -0.93
CA ARG A 122 7.21 -14.52 0.02
C ARG A 122 6.63 -14.82 1.40
N VAL A 123 7.30 -15.75 2.09
CA VAL A 123 7.09 -16.08 3.50
C VAL A 123 8.46 -16.28 4.12
N GLY A 124 8.75 -15.58 5.21
CA GLY A 124 10.02 -15.67 5.93
C GLY A 124 9.83 -15.59 7.44
N PHE A 125 10.87 -15.97 8.17
CA PHE A 125 10.83 -16.11 9.62
C PHE A 125 11.92 -15.29 10.31
N ALA A 126 11.56 -14.57 11.36
CA ALA A 126 12.51 -13.85 12.23
C ALA A 126 12.21 -14.15 13.70
N GLY A 127 13.25 -14.24 14.54
CA GLY A 127 13.08 -14.23 15.99
C GLY A 127 12.44 -12.91 16.47
N ALA A 128 11.51 -12.98 17.44
CA ALA A 128 10.70 -11.84 17.88
C ALA A 128 11.44 -10.86 18.83
N GLU A 129 12.74 -11.01 19.03
CA GLU A 129 13.52 -10.11 19.88
C GLU A 129 13.73 -8.73 19.22
N PRO A 130 13.66 -7.62 19.97
CA PRO A 130 13.95 -6.28 19.49
C PRO A 130 15.28 -6.18 18.74
N THR A 131 15.33 -5.27 17.79
CA THR A 131 16.46 -5.08 16.89
C THR A 131 16.98 -3.66 16.98
N GLU A 132 18.21 -3.39 16.55
CA GLU A 132 18.69 -2.00 16.45
C GLU A 132 17.81 -1.19 15.48
N ARG A 133 17.38 -1.82 14.36
CA ARG A 133 16.47 -1.21 13.39
C ARG A 133 15.10 -0.88 13.99
N SER A 134 14.55 -1.71 14.88
CA SER A 134 13.27 -1.38 15.54
C SER A 134 13.42 -0.19 16.47
N ARG A 135 14.57 -0.05 17.15
CA ARG A 135 14.91 1.09 18.02
C ARG A 135 15.21 2.39 17.27
N PHE A 136 15.48 2.35 15.97
CA PHE A 136 15.68 3.56 15.15
C PHE A 136 14.46 4.49 15.17
N LEU A 137 13.26 3.94 15.37
CA LEU A 137 12.01 4.71 15.47
C LEU A 137 12.10 5.85 16.50
N GLY A 138 12.69 5.60 17.67
CA GLY A 138 12.85 6.62 18.71
C GLY A 138 13.64 7.84 18.21
N ARG A 139 14.82 7.60 17.64
CA ARG A 139 15.69 8.66 17.08
C ARG A 139 15.01 9.40 15.93
N TRP A 140 14.24 8.69 15.11
CA TRP A 140 13.49 9.28 14.01
C TRP A 140 12.37 10.21 14.49
N LEU A 141 11.65 9.80 15.55
CA LEU A 141 10.61 10.63 16.19
C LEU A 141 11.21 11.86 16.88
N GLU A 142 12.35 11.72 17.57
CA GLU A 142 13.06 12.81 18.24
C GLU A 142 13.49 13.92 17.25
N ARG A 143 13.79 13.55 16.00
CA ARG A 143 14.11 14.50 14.91
C ARG A 143 12.88 15.22 14.35
N GLY A 144 11.68 14.91 14.83
CA GLY A 144 10.42 15.49 14.33
C GLY A 144 9.97 14.95 12.97
N PHE A 145 10.64 13.91 12.44
CA PHE A 145 10.39 13.40 11.10
C PHE A 145 9.04 12.69 10.95
N GLY A 146 8.32 12.43 12.04
CA GLY A 146 6.97 11.87 12.05
C GLY A 146 5.85 12.85 11.71
N GLY A 147 6.11 14.15 11.71
CA GLY A 147 5.08 15.16 11.48
C GLY A 147 3.87 14.97 12.41
N SER A 148 2.66 14.97 11.84
CA SER A 148 1.40 14.79 12.59
C SER A 148 1.03 13.34 12.89
N MET A 149 1.89 12.35 12.57
CA MET A 149 1.62 10.93 12.82
C MET A 149 1.85 10.55 14.29
N HIS A 150 1.20 11.23 15.24
CA HIS A 150 1.37 11.02 16.68
C HIS A 150 1.06 9.59 17.13
N TYR A 151 0.25 8.85 16.36
CA TYR A 151 -0.03 7.43 16.61
C TYR A 151 1.22 6.53 16.54
N LEU A 152 2.29 6.96 15.86
CA LEU A 152 3.57 6.24 15.85
C LEU A 152 4.25 6.29 17.23
N ALA A 153 4.23 7.45 17.88
CA ALA A 153 4.79 7.65 19.21
C ALA A 153 3.94 6.98 20.31
N ALA A 154 2.62 7.01 20.17
CA ALA A 154 1.68 6.50 21.18
C ALA A 154 1.88 5.02 21.53
N ARG A 155 2.39 4.21 20.61
CA ARG A 155 2.66 2.77 20.81
C ARG A 155 4.11 2.42 20.49
N ARG A 156 5.03 3.34 20.78
CA ARG A 156 6.46 3.20 20.47
C ARG A 156 7.06 1.91 21.03
N GLU A 157 6.81 1.60 22.30
CA GLU A 157 7.42 0.44 22.94
C GLU A 157 6.99 -0.89 22.28
N GLU A 158 5.75 -0.96 21.81
CA GLU A 158 5.23 -2.11 21.08
C GLU A 158 5.83 -2.22 19.67
N ARG A 159 6.10 -1.09 19.01
CA ARG A 159 6.79 -1.03 17.72
C ARG A 159 8.25 -1.45 17.81
N GLU A 160 8.89 -1.13 18.93
CA GLU A 160 10.28 -1.51 19.22
C GLU A 160 10.40 -2.99 19.63
N ASP A 161 9.39 -3.52 20.34
CA ASP A 161 9.36 -4.90 20.84
C ASP A 161 8.01 -5.60 20.58
N PRO A 162 7.90 -6.47 19.55
CA PRO A 162 6.65 -7.15 19.21
C PRO A 162 6.20 -8.14 20.30
N ARG A 163 7.07 -8.52 21.25
CA ARG A 163 6.68 -9.37 22.39
C ARG A 163 5.76 -8.63 23.37
N ARG A 164 5.72 -7.29 23.31
CA ARG A 164 4.73 -6.48 24.03
C ARG A 164 3.35 -6.52 23.36
N VAL A 165 3.29 -6.82 22.06
CA VAL A 165 2.05 -6.92 21.27
C VAL A 165 1.39 -8.28 21.45
N LEU A 166 2.21 -9.34 21.50
CA LEU A 166 1.80 -10.71 21.80
C LEU A 166 2.71 -11.31 22.86
N SER A 167 2.19 -11.47 24.08
CA SER A 167 2.93 -12.08 25.19
C SER A 167 3.39 -13.49 24.80
N GLY A 168 4.68 -13.77 24.98
CA GLY A 168 5.29 -15.05 24.62
C GLY A 168 5.52 -15.26 23.12
N ALA A 169 5.46 -14.20 22.30
CA ALA A 169 5.90 -14.28 20.91
C ALA A 169 7.36 -14.72 20.82
N ARG A 170 7.64 -15.67 19.93
CA ARG A 170 8.98 -16.23 19.66
C ARG A 170 9.40 -16.00 18.23
N THR A 171 8.45 -16.03 17.30
CA THR A 171 8.69 -15.81 15.87
C THR A 171 7.78 -14.69 15.34
N VAL A 172 8.33 -13.87 14.45
CA VAL A 172 7.59 -13.03 13.51
C VAL A 172 7.64 -13.69 12.14
N ILE A 173 6.50 -14.09 11.61
CA ILE A 173 6.36 -14.56 10.23
C ILE A 173 6.07 -13.35 9.37
N ALA A 174 6.98 -12.99 8.47
CA ALA A 174 6.77 -11.91 7.50
C ALA A 174 6.29 -12.49 6.17
N VAL A 175 5.33 -11.83 5.55
CA VAL A 175 4.79 -12.22 4.25
C VAL A 175 4.75 -11.01 3.31
N SER A 176 4.91 -11.26 2.00
CA SER A 176 4.71 -10.23 0.99
C SER A 176 3.72 -10.65 -0.09
N LEU A 177 3.09 -9.64 -0.69
CA LEU A 177 2.25 -9.78 -1.87
C LEU A 177 2.64 -8.72 -2.91
N VAL A 178 3.05 -9.16 -4.09
CA VAL A 178 3.39 -8.31 -5.22
C VAL A 178 2.10 -7.71 -5.78
N TYR A 179 2.06 -6.38 -5.88
CA TYR A 179 0.91 -5.65 -6.45
C TYR A 179 1.17 -5.03 -7.82
N GLY A 180 2.38 -5.24 -8.36
CA GLY A 180 2.62 -5.13 -9.80
C GLY A 180 3.86 -4.32 -10.17
N PRO A 181 4.74 -4.85 -11.04
CA PRO A 181 5.70 -4.05 -11.79
C PRO A 181 5.01 -3.37 -12.99
N GLY A 182 5.66 -2.35 -13.53
CA GLY A 182 5.23 -1.66 -14.75
C GLY A 182 5.81 -0.26 -14.83
N ASP A 183 6.13 0.20 -16.02
CA ASP A 183 6.44 1.60 -16.25
C ASP A 183 5.13 2.38 -16.35
N ALA A 184 5.04 3.49 -15.62
CA ALA A 184 3.99 4.46 -15.85
C ALA A 184 4.67 5.67 -16.47
N PRO A 185 4.39 6.01 -17.75
CA PRO A 185 4.85 7.28 -18.30
C PRO A 185 4.30 8.43 -17.44
N GLY A 186 4.97 9.59 -17.49
CA GLY A 186 4.47 10.80 -16.86
C GLY A 186 3.02 11.08 -17.30
N PRO A 187 2.16 11.59 -16.40
CA PRO A 187 0.77 11.80 -16.73
C PRO A 187 0.65 12.89 -17.81
N PRO A 188 -0.34 12.78 -18.71
CA PRO A 188 -0.68 13.87 -19.61
C PRO A 188 -1.05 15.15 -18.82
N VAL A 189 -1.00 16.29 -19.52
CA VAL A 189 -1.47 17.57 -18.97
C VAL A 189 -2.91 17.45 -18.47
N GLY A 190 -3.16 17.95 -17.26
CA GLY A 190 -4.50 17.92 -16.65
C GLY A 190 -4.89 16.58 -16.03
N ILE A 191 -3.99 15.60 -15.95
CA ILE A 191 -4.22 14.30 -15.32
C ILE A 191 -3.50 14.22 -13.97
N GLY A 192 -4.22 13.81 -12.93
CA GLY A 192 -3.66 13.54 -11.61
C GLY A 192 -3.07 12.13 -11.49
N GLN A 193 -2.14 11.94 -10.55
CA GLN A 193 -1.51 10.65 -10.25
C GLN A 193 -1.91 10.13 -8.87
N VAL A 194 -2.22 8.84 -8.81
CA VAL A 194 -2.48 8.09 -7.59
C VAL A 194 -1.42 6.99 -7.50
N ALA A 195 -0.78 6.86 -6.33
CA ALA A 195 0.18 5.80 -6.09
C ALA A 195 -0.45 4.43 -6.35
N ARG A 196 0.31 3.54 -7.00
CA ARG A 196 -0.17 2.26 -7.55
C ARG A 196 -0.92 1.43 -6.52
N TYR A 197 -0.39 1.39 -5.30
CA TYR A 197 -0.95 0.61 -4.21
C TYR A 197 -2.37 1.03 -3.79
N ALA A 198 -2.78 2.27 -4.11
CA ALA A 198 -4.04 2.87 -3.68
C ALA A 198 -5.13 2.88 -4.77
N GLN A 199 -4.84 2.37 -5.99
CA GLN A 199 -5.77 2.45 -7.12
C GLN A 199 -6.89 1.40 -7.07
N GLY A 200 -6.72 0.32 -6.30
CA GLY A 200 -7.66 -0.80 -6.19
C GLY A 200 -8.58 -0.76 -4.96
N GLU A 201 -9.07 -1.93 -4.56
CA GLU A 201 -9.60 -2.12 -3.20
C GLU A 201 -8.52 -1.94 -2.13
N ASP A 202 -8.95 -1.67 -0.91
CA ASP A 202 -8.06 -1.43 0.21
C ASP A 202 -7.21 -2.67 0.53
N TYR A 203 -5.89 -2.52 0.42
CA TYR A 203 -4.96 -3.63 0.68
C TYR A 203 -5.04 -4.11 2.13
N HIS A 204 -5.46 -3.26 3.08
CA HIS A 204 -5.68 -3.67 4.46
C HIS A 204 -6.75 -4.78 4.54
N ASP A 205 -7.84 -4.64 3.80
CA ASP A 205 -8.92 -5.63 3.76
C ASP A 205 -8.44 -6.90 3.05
N VAL A 206 -7.79 -6.74 1.89
CA VAL A 206 -7.32 -7.86 1.06
C VAL A 206 -6.26 -8.70 1.77
N LEU A 207 -5.20 -8.09 2.31
CA LEU A 207 -4.19 -8.82 3.07
C LEU A 207 -4.75 -9.30 4.41
N GLY A 208 -5.65 -8.55 5.05
CA GLY A 208 -6.32 -8.96 6.28
C GLY A 208 -7.13 -10.25 6.11
N ASP A 209 -7.91 -10.36 5.03
CA ASP A 209 -8.62 -11.59 4.66
C ASP A 209 -7.64 -12.76 4.49
N ARG A 210 -6.54 -12.54 3.77
CA ARG A 210 -5.53 -13.57 3.51
C ARG A 210 -4.77 -13.99 4.77
N LEU A 211 -4.41 -13.05 5.65
CA LEU A 211 -3.74 -13.34 6.91
C LEU A 211 -4.64 -14.09 7.89
N ARG A 212 -5.95 -13.79 7.93
CA ARG A 212 -6.90 -14.59 8.73
C ARG A 212 -6.95 -16.04 8.27
N ALA A 213 -6.97 -16.27 6.95
CA ALA A 213 -6.90 -17.63 6.40
C ALA A 213 -5.57 -18.31 6.75
N PHE A 214 -4.46 -17.55 6.73
CA PHE A 214 -3.14 -18.05 7.10
C PHE A 214 -3.06 -18.44 8.57
N GLU A 215 -3.54 -17.60 9.50
CA GLU A 215 -3.60 -17.90 10.93
C GLU A 215 -4.46 -19.14 11.21
N ALA A 216 -5.64 -19.25 10.58
CA ALA A 216 -6.48 -20.44 10.69
C ALA A 216 -5.76 -21.70 10.18
N GLY A 217 -5.05 -21.58 9.05
CA GLY A 217 -4.23 -22.65 8.50
C GLY A 217 -3.07 -23.05 9.41
N LEU A 218 -2.42 -22.11 10.09
CA LEU A 218 -1.34 -22.38 11.05
C LEU A 218 -1.84 -23.22 12.24
N VAL A 219 -2.99 -22.86 12.81
CA VAL A 219 -3.61 -23.60 13.90
C VAL A 219 -3.92 -25.05 13.47
N ALA A 220 -4.52 -25.22 12.29
CA ALA A 220 -4.81 -26.54 11.74
C ALA A 220 -3.53 -27.35 11.44
N LEU A 221 -2.50 -26.71 10.91
CA LEU A 221 -1.22 -27.34 10.53
C LEU A 221 -0.48 -27.90 11.75
N VAL A 222 -0.53 -27.19 12.87
CA VAL A 222 0.11 -27.57 14.14
C VAL A 222 -0.72 -28.61 14.89
N GLY A 223 -2.05 -28.57 14.80
CA GLY A 223 -2.94 -29.51 15.47
C GLY A 223 -3.03 -29.32 16.99
N ALA A 224 -2.56 -28.18 17.51
CA ALA A 224 -2.60 -27.82 18.91
C ALA A 224 -2.85 -26.30 19.08
N PRO A 225 -3.29 -25.85 20.26
CA PRO A 225 -3.47 -24.42 20.53
C PRO A 225 -2.14 -23.67 20.37
N ILE A 226 -2.15 -22.64 19.54
CA ILE A 226 -1.05 -21.68 19.35
C ILE A 226 -1.60 -20.28 19.50
N ARG A 227 -0.74 -19.32 19.83
CA ARG A 227 -1.11 -17.91 19.83
C ARG A 227 -0.58 -17.26 18.56
N THR A 228 -1.46 -16.53 17.89
CA THR A 228 -1.10 -15.71 16.73
C THR A 228 -1.69 -14.32 16.84
N ARG A 229 -1.03 -13.34 16.23
CA ARG A 229 -1.59 -12.01 16.01
C ARG A 229 -1.05 -11.41 14.73
N SER A 230 -1.91 -11.18 13.76
CA SER A 230 -1.54 -10.62 12.46
C SER A 230 -1.75 -9.10 12.36
N TYR A 231 -0.94 -8.46 11.52
CA TYR A 231 -1.04 -7.04 11.20
C TYR A 231 -0.67 -6.73 9.75
N VAL A 232 -1.29 -5.67 9.24
CA VAL A 232 -1.01 -5.00 7.97
C VAL A 232 -1.12 -3.49 8.21
N ASP A 233 -0.01 -2.75 8.21
CA ASP A 233 0.17 -1.28 8.30
C ASP A 233 -0.38 -0.59 9.58
N THR A 234 -1.60 -0.94 9.96
CA THR A 234 -2.37 -0.40 11.08
C THR A 234 -1.89 -0.87 12.45
N GLY A 235 -1.03 -1.88 12.50
CA GLY A 235 -0.51 -2.46 13.73
C GLY A 235 0.64 -1.69 14.37
N PRO A 236 0.95 -1.96 15.65
CA PRO A 236 2.16 -1.47 16.30
C PRO A 236 3.37 -2.34 15.97
N VAL A 237 3.51 -2.82 14.72
CA VAL A 237 4.64 -3.64 14.28
C VAL A 237 5.28 -2.93 13.09
N LEU A 238 6.62 -2.98 12.98
CA LEU A 238 7.36 -2.32 11.89
C LEU A 238 7.61 -3.33 10.77
N GLU A 239 6.64 -3.53 9.87
CA GLU A 239 6.65 -4.64 8.91
C GLU A 239 7.91 -4.68 8.03
N ARG A 240 8.44 -3.52 7.63
CA ARG A 240 9.67 -3.46 6.82
C ARG A 240 10.90 -3.98 7.58
N VAL A 241 11.00 -3.68 8.87
CA VAL A 241 12.09 -4.17 9.73
C VAL A 241 12.02 -5.68 9.87
N TRP A 242 10.81 -6.21 10.09
CA TRP A 242 10.62 -7.64 10.28
C TRP A 242 10.74 -8.43 8.98
N ALA A 243 10.31 -7.86 7.85
CA ALA A 243 10.48 -8.47 6.54
C ALA A 243 11.97 -8.55 6.12
N GLU A 244 12.76 -7.51 6.38
CA GLU A 244 14.22 -7.54 6.20
C GLU A 244 14.86 -8.62 7.08
N ARG A 245 14.53 -8.64 8.37
CA ARG A 245 15.07 -9.64 9.31
C ARG A 245 14.64 -11.08 8.98
N ALA A 246 13.49 -11.25 8.35
CA ALA A 246 12.96 -12.52 7.88
C ALA A 246 13.46 -12.92 6.49
N GLY A 247 14.43 -12.19 5.92
CA GLY A 247 15.06 -12.54 4.65
C GLY A 247 14.19 -12.31 3.41
N LEU A 248 13.14 -11.50 3.48
CA LEU A 248 12.30 -11.18 2.30
C LEU A 248 13.00 -10.21 1.35
N GLY A 249 14.08 -9.56 1.78
CA GLY A 249 14.78 -8.51 1.04
C GLY A 249 15.57 -7.61 1.97
N TRP A 250 15.95 -6.43 1.47
CA TRP A 250 16.66 -5.40 2.26
C TRP A 250 15.89 -4.09 2.23
N GLN A 251 16.09 -3.23 3.24
CA GLN A 251 15.56 -1.87 3.19
C GLN A 251 16.47 -0.98 2.37
N GLY A 252 15.99 -0.50 1.22
CA GLY A 252 16.76 0.37 0.33
C GLY A 252 17.00 1.76 0.90
N LYS A 253 17.85 2.55 0.25
CA LYS A 253 18.09 3.96 0.62
C LYS A 253 16.82 4.83 0.61
N ASN A 254 15.80 4.41 -0.13
CA ASN A 254 14.46 5.01 -0.16
C ASN A 254 13.53 4.55 0.98
N THR A 255 14.01 3.71 1.91
CA THR A 255 13.29 3.12 3.06
C THR A 255 12.19 2.10 2.73
N CYS A 256 12.02 1.72 1.45
CA CYS A 256 11.16 0.60 1.08
C CYS A 256 11.91 -0.73 1.25
N LEU A 257 11.16 -1.80 1.55
CA LEU A 257 11.69 -3.15 1.39
C LEU A 257 11.82 -3.46 -0.11
N ILE A 258 12.94 -4.03 -0.52
CA ILE A 258 13.22 -4.44 -1.89
C ILE A 258 13.47 -5.95 -1.89
N ASP A 259 12.64 -6.70 -2.60
CA ASP A 259 12.89 -8.10 -2.93
C ASP A 259 13.72 -8.18 -4.22
N ARG A 260 14.67 -9.12 -4.26
CA ARG A 260 15.61 -9.27 -5.38
C ARG A 260 14.92 -9.61 -6.71
N GLU A 261 13.81 -10.35 -6.68
CA GLU A 261 13.10 -10.80 -7.89
C GLU A 261 11.92 -9.88 -8.24
N HIS A 262 11.25 -9.30 -7.23
CA HIS A 262 9.99 -8.58 -7.39
C HIS A 262 10.09 -7.06 -7.13
N GLY A 263 11.27 -6.56 -6.75
CA GLY A 263 11.46 -5.15 -6.45
C GLY A 263 10.72 -4.71 -5.18
N SER A 264 10.25 -3.47 -5.15
CA SER A 264 9.65 -2.84 -3.96
C SER A 264 8.13 -2.67 -4.01
N PHE A 265 7.47 -3.04 -5.11
CA PHE A 265 6.00 -2.97 -5.24
C PHE A 265 5.32 -4.14 -4.51
N LEU A 266 5.54 -4.17 -3.20
CA LEU A 266 5.14 -5.21 -2.26
C LEU A 266 4.21 -4.64 -1.21
N PHE A 267 3.08 -5.31 -0.99
CA PHE A 267 2.38 -5.22 0.28
C PHE A 267 3.05 -6.15 1.29
N LEU A 268 3.12 -5.73 2.55
CA LEU A 268 3.70 -6.51 3.63
C LEU A 268 2.64 -6.84 4.67
N GLY A 269 2.75 -8.04 5.23
CA GLY A 269 2.00 -8.47 6.40
C GLY A 269 2.93 -9.18 7.38
N VAL A 270 2.53 -9.22 8.64
CA VAL A 270 3.25 -9.94 9.69
C VAL A 270 2.28 -10.77 10.53
N VAL A 271 2.76 -11.92 11.02
CA VAL A 271 2.09 -12.74 12.02
C VAL A 271 3.05 -12.96 13.18
N LEU A 272 2.71 -12.43 14.35
CA LEU A 272 3.40 -12.75 15.60
C LEU A 272 2.92 -14.11 16.09
N THR A 273 3.81 -14.98 16.53
CA THR A 273 3.42 -16.29 17.06
C THR A 273 4.34 -16.80 18.16
N ASP A 274 3.80 -17.63 19.06
CA ASP A 274 4.59 -18.34 20.07
C ASP A 274 5.23 -19.64 19.56
N LEU A 275 5.03 -19.98 18.28
CA LEU A 275 5.80 -21.02 17.59
C LEU A 275 7.28 -20.63 17.51
N ALA A 276 8.17 -21.61 17.70
CA ALA A 276 9.62 -21.44 17.61
C ALA A 276 10.16 -21.88 16.24
N LEU A 277 9.90 -21.11 15.17
CA LEU A 277 10.39 -21.46 13.84
C LEU A 277 11.85 -21.03 13.68
N PRO A 278 12.67 -21.76 12.88
CA PRO A 278 14.02 -21.33 12.56
C PRO A 278 13.99 -19.98 11.85
N ALA A 279 14.84 -19.05 12.28
CA ALA A 279 14.96 -17.75 11.64
C ALA A 279 15.71 -17.87 10.31
N ASP A 280 15.27 -17.08 9.33
CA ASP A 280 15.95 -16.90 8.05
C ASP A 280 17.13 -15.94 8.18
N ALA A 281 18.09 -16.07 7.28
CA ALA A 281 19.17 -15.11 7.16
C ALA A 281 18.66 -13.83 6.47
N PRO A 282 18.93 -12.63 7.03
CA PRO A 282 18.65 -11.38 6.33
C PRO A 282 19.41 -11.30 5.00
N GLU A 283 18.77 -10.73 3.98
CA GLU A 283 19.41 -10.48 2.68
C GLU A 283 20.42 -9.32 2.81
N PRO A 284 21.58 -9.38 2.14
CA PRO A 284 22.51 -8.25 2.08
C PRO A 284 21.89 -7.01 1.44
N ASP A 285 22.42 -5.83 1.80
CA ASP A 285 22.06 -4.58 1.12
C ASP A 285 22.66 -4.54 -0.29
N HIS A 286 21.80 -4.35 -1.30
CA HIS A 286 22.20 -4.28 -2.71
C HIS A 286 22.07 -2.88 -3.34
N CYS A 287 21.99 -1.81 -2.54
CA CYS A 287 21.97 -0.44 -3.05
C CYS A 287 23.36 0.04 -3.50
N GLY A 288 24.44 -0.42 -2.87
CA GLY A 288 25.81 -0.02 -3.22
C GLY A 288 25.99 1.50 -3.29
N THR A 289 26.61 2.02 -4.35
CA THR A 289 26.81 3.46 -4.58
C THR A 289 25.61 4.17 -5.19
N CYS A 290 24.53 3.46 -5.57
CA CYS A 290 23.36 4.04 -6.24
C CYS A 290 22.71 5.13 -5.38
N ARG A 291 22.31 6.24 -6.02
CA ARG A 291 21.61 7.37 -5.40
C ARG A 291 20.31 7.78 -6.12
N ALA A 292 19.87 7.03 -7.13
CA ALA A 292 18.77 7.40 -8.02
C ALA A 292 17.49 7.86 -7.28
N CYS A 293 17.10 7.17 -6.21
CA CYS A 293 15.91 7.53 -5.43
C CYS A 293 16.07 8.81 -4.59
N LEU A 294 17.28 9.10 -4.12
CA LEU A 294 17.60 10.30 -3.35
C LEU A 294 17.59 11.51 -4.28
N ASP A 295 18.26 11.37 -5.44
CA ASP A 295 18.42 12.43 -6.42
C ASP A 295 17.07 12.78 -7.10
N ALA A 296 16.24 11.77 -7.38
CA ALA A 296 14.94 11.98 -8.03
C ALA A 296 13.82 12.45 -7.08
N CYS A 297 14.03 12.43 -5.76
CA CYS A 297 12.98 12.81 -4.81
C CYS A 297 12.62 14.29 -5.00
N PRO A 298 11.38 14.62 -5.43
CA PRO A 298 11.06 15.97 -5.89
C PRO A 298 11.03 17.01 -4.75
N THR A 299 10.93 16.54 -3.52
CA THR A 299 10.91 17.36 -2.31
C THR A 299 12.15 17.16 -1.44
N GLN A 300 13.14 16.39 -1.89
CA GLN A 300 14.35 16.09 -1.10
C GLN A 300 13.98 15.59 0.31
N ALA A 301 13.09 14.61 0.37
CA ALA A 301 12.58 14.05 1.63
C ALA A 301 13.57 13.09 2.31
N PHE A 302 14.68 12.76 1.66
CA PHE A 302 15.73 11.93 2.22
C PHE A 302 16.92 12.81 2.64
N PRO A 303 17.00 13.25 3.91
CA PRO A 303 18.16 14.02 4.38
C PRO A 303 19.47 13.23 4.26
N GLU A 304 19.40 11.91 4.33
CA GLU A 304 20.53 10.98 4.18
C GLU A 304 20.02 9.60 3.73
N PRO A 305 20.87 8.72 3.17
CA PRO A 305 20.46 7.37 2.81
C PRO A 305 19.78 6.63 3.98
N TYR A 306 18.70 5.89 3.69
CA TYR A 306 17.94 5.09 4.66
C TYR A 306 17.14 5.88 5.70
N VAL A 307 17.10 7.22 5.58
CA VAL A 307 16.34 8.08 6.49
C VAL A 307 15.39 8.94 5.69
N LEU A 308 14.10 8.84 6.00
CA LEU A 308 13.05 9.63 5.37
C LEU A 308 12.54 10.67 6.36
N ASP A 309 12.60 11.95 6.03
CA ASP A 309 11.80 12.98 6.69
C ASP A 309 10.37 12.95 6.11
N ALA A 310 9.42 12.39 6.86
CA ALA A 310 8.05 12.26 6.36
C ALA A 310 7.41 13.64 6.15
N THR A 311 7.80 14.68 6.89
CA THR A 311 7.21 16.02 6.75
C THR A 311 7.41 16.63 5.36
N ARG A 312 8.42 16.15 4.63
CA ARG A 312 8.75 16.53 3.25
C ARG A 312 8.27 15.50 2.22
N CYS A 313 7.92 14.28 2.64
CA CYS A 313 7.54 13.20 1.74
C CYS A 313 6.16 13.45 1.13
N LEU A 314 6.06 13.39 -0.21
CA LEU A 314 4.77 13.56 -0.90
C LEU A 314 3.72 12.53 -0.49
N SER A 315 4.13 11.31 -0.14
CA SER A 315 3.22 10.30 0.39
C SER A 315 2.56 10.79 1.69
N TYR A 316 3.34 11.32 2.63
CA TYR A 316 2.82 11.91 3.87
C TYR A 316 1.98 13.17 3.60
N THR A 317 2.46 14.12 2.80
CA THR A 317 1.74 15.38 2.60
C THR A 317 0.38 15.17 1.92
N THR A 318 0.29 14.20 1.01
CA THR A 318 -0.97 13.91 0.29
C THR A 318 -1.90 12.96 1.05
N ILE A 319 -1.42 12.17 2.02
CA ILE A 319 -2.22 11.15 2.71
C ILE A 319 -2.50 11.50 4.17
N GLU A 320 -1.53 12.05 4.90
CA GLU A 320 -1.60 12.24 6.36
C GLU A 320 -1.83 13.68 6.78
N LEU A 321 -1.21 14.62 6.08
CA LEU A 321 -1.28 16.03 6.45
C LEU A 321 -2.71 16.56 6.31
N ARG A 322 -3.23 17.19 7.38
CA ARG A 322 -4.58 17.78 7.40
C ARG A 322 -4.59 19.31 7.31
N THR A 323 -3.42 19.93 7.39
CA THR A 323 -3.20 21.38 7.32
C THR A 323 -2.77 21.79 5.90
N PRO A 324 -2.50 23.09 5.64
CA PRO A 324 -1.90 23.50 4.38
C PRO A 324 -0.61 22.75 4.05
N ILE A 325 -0.44 22.39 2.76
CA ILE A 325 0.83 21.88 2.28
C ILE A 325 1.82 23.05 2.30
N PRO A 326 2.99 22.92 2.94
CA PRO A 326 4.01 23.97 2.94
C PRO A 326 4.32 24.41 1.51
N GLU A 327 4.26 25.72 1.26
CA GLU A 327 4.39 26.27 -0.09
C GLU A 327 5.65 25.79 -0.85
N PRO A 328 6.84 25.69 -0.23
CA PRO A 328 8.04 25.18 -0.91
C PRO A 328 7.93 23.73 -1.42
N LEU A 329 6.96 22.96 -0.94
CA LEU A 329 6.75 21.57 -1.38
C LEU A 329 5.72 21.46 -2.52
N ARG A 330 4.92 22.50 -2.78
CA ARG A 330 3.79 22.44 -3.71
C ARG A 330 4.23 22.22 -5.16
N ALA A 331 5.28 22.90 -5.61
CA ALA A 331 5.84 22.69 -6.94
C ALA A 331 6.35 21.25 -7.13
N GLY A 332 7.09 20.72 -6.14
CA GLY A 332 7.60 19.36 -6.14
C GLY A 332 6.51 18.27 -6.12
N GLN A 333 5.28 18.60 -5.70
CA GLN A 333 4.16 17.65 -5.77
C GLN A 333 3.84 17.21 -7.20
N GLY A 334 4.09 18.07 -8.20
CA GLY A 334 3.72 17.79 -9.58
C GLY A 334 2.24 17.41 -9.69
N ALA A 335 1.96 16.31 -10.39
CA ALA A 335 0.61 15.81 -10.60
C ALA A 335 0.10 14.85 -9.51
N TRP A 336 0.86 14.57 -8.45
CA TRP A 336 0.46 13.61 -7.41
C TRP A 336 -0.74 14.13 -6.60
N VAL A 337 -1.83 13.37 -6.59
CA VAL A 337 -3.03 13.69 -5.80
C VAL A 337 -3.22 12.77 -4.59
N VAL A 338 -2.68 11.54 -4.64
CA VAL A 338 -2.60 10.62 -3.48
C VAL A 338 -1.35 9.76 -3.58
N GLY A 339 -0.51 9.78 -2.54
CA GLY A 339 0.72 9.00 -2.47
C GLY A 339 1.81 9.53 -3.43
N CYS A 340 2.91 8.79 -3.53
CA CYS A 340 3.99 9.04 -4.49
C CYS A 340 4.80 7.77 -4.71
N ASP A 341 5.09 7.44 -5.97
CA ASP A 341 5.92 6.27 -6.33
C ASP A 341 7.31 6.65 -6.87
N VAL A 342 7.69 7.92 -6.94
CA VAL A 342 8.91 8.38 -7.63
C VAL A 342 10.17 7.62 -7.17
N CYS A 343 10.39 7.49 -5.85
CA CYS A 343 11.56 6.81 -5.31
C CYS A 343 11.57 5.30 -5.57
N GLN A 344 10.41 4.71 -5.88
CA GLN A 344 10.27 3.31 -6.28
C GLN A 344 10.46 3.19 -7.79
N THR A 345 9.79 4.02 -8.59
CA THR A 345 9.84 3.99 -10.06
C THR A 345 11.27 4.15 -10.59
N VAL A 346 12.08 5.03 -10.00
CA VAL A 346 13.48 5.22 -10.42
C VAL A 346 14.45 4.14 -9.91
N CYS A 347 14.00 3.28 -8.99
CA CYS A 347 14.84 2.24 -8.40
C CYS A 347 15.20 1.18 -9.47
N PRO A 348 16.49 0.90 -9.72
CA PRO A 348 16.89 -0.10 -10.71
C PRO A 348 16.30 -1.49 -10.48
N TRP A 349 16.07 -1.86 -9.22
CA TRP A 349 15.49 -3.14 -8.82
C TRP A 349 14.02 -3.31 -9.23
N ASN A 350 13.31 -2.20 -9.49
CA ASN A 350 11.95 -2.24 -10.02
C ASN A 350 11.89 -2.37 -11.55
N ARG A 351 12.97 -2.01 -12.27
CA ARG A 351 13.03 -2.22 -13.73
C ARG A 351 13.18 -3.69 -14.10
N ALA A 352 13.90 -4.45 -13.27
CA ALA A 352 14.10 -5.89 -13.44
C ALA A 352 13.06 -6.74 -12.70
N ALA A 353 12.11 -6.09 -12.02
CA ALA A 353 11.13 -6.78 -11.17
C ALA A 353 10.18 -7.64 -11.99
N ARG A 354 9.99 -8.87 -11.54
CA ARG A 354 9.02 -9.82 -12.10
C ARG A 354 7.64 -9.57 -11.51
N GLY A 355 6.61 -9.87 -12.32
CA GLY A 355 5.24 -9.89 -11.86
C GLY A 355 4.99 -11.00 -10.83
N PRO A 356 3.78 -11.07 -10.25
CA PRO A 356 3.43 -12.16 -9.36
C PRO A 356 3.60 -13.51 -10.06
N ALA A 357 4.31 -14.43 -9.42
CA ALA A 357 4.62 -15.75 -9.99
C ALA A 357 3.60 -16.83 -9.58
N LEU A 358 2.82 -16.60 -8.53
CA LEU A 358 1.96 -17.61 -7.92
C LEU A 358 0.48 -17.44 -8.29
N SER A 359 -0.22 -18.57 -8.39
CA SER A 359 -1.67 -18.62 -8.46
C SER A 359 -2.28 -17.99 -7.20
N ASP A 360 -3.43 -17.33 -7.35
CA ASP A 360 -4.16 -16.71 -6.24
C ASP A 360 -5.51 -17.40 -6.07
N PRO A 361 -5.56 -18.56 -5.39
CA PRO A 361 -6.77 -19.37 -5.30
C PRO A 361 -7.90 -18.70 -4.50
N LEU A 362 -7.57 -17.70 -3.67
CA LEU A 362 -8.58 -16.90 -2.97
C LEU A 362 -9.19 -15.80 -3.84
N GLY A 363 -8.63 -15.53 -5.03
CA GLY A 363 -9.08 -14.44 -5.93
C GLY A 363 -8.95 -13.03 -5.34
N LEU A 364 -8.18 -12.88 -4.26
CA LEU A 364 -8.06 -11.66 -3.49
C LEU A 364 -7.17 -10.62 -4.20
N ARG A 365 -6.17 -11.04 -4.98
CA ARG A 365 -5.28 -10.17 -5.76
C ARG A 365 -6.03 -9.42 -6.85
N ALA A 366 -7.06 -10.00 -7.46
CA ALA A 366 -7.88 -9.32 -8.45
C ALA A 366 -8.57 -8.05 -7.89
N ARG A 367 -8.87 -8.02 -6.57
CA ARG A 367 -9.46 -6.87 -5.89
C ARG A 367 -8.48 -5.68 -5.81
N LEU A 368 -7.17 -5.92 -5.94
CA LEU A 368 -6.13 -4.88 -5.94
C LEU A 368 -5.93 -4.24 -7.32
N ALA A 369 -6.57 -4.77 -8.37
CA ALA A 369 -6.47 -4.20 -9.71
C ALA A 369 -6.94 -2.72 -9.70
N PRO A 370 -6.24 -1.83 -10.41
CA PRO A 370 -6.64 -0.42 -10.50
C PRO A 370 -8.07 -0.26 -10.98
N ARG A 371 -8.89 0.48 -10.22
CA ARG A 371 -10.19 0.95 -10.67
C ARG A 371 -9.98 2.04 -11.71
N GLU A 372 -10.78 2.01 -12.78
CA GLU A 372 -10.63 2.93 -13.92
C GLU A 372 -10.55 4.41 -13.50
N ALA A 373 -11.46 4.83 -12.61
CA ALA A 373 -11.53 6.21 -12.12
C ALA A 373 -10.25 6.69 -11.39
N TRP A 374 -9.42 5.78 -10.88
CA TRP A 374 -8.23 6.13 -10.08
C TRP A 374 -6.92 5.85 -10.80
N ARG A 375 -6.97 5.26 -12.01
CA ARG A 375 -5.77 5.00 -12.82
C ARG A 375 -5.17 6.29 -13.36
N GLN A 376 -6.01 7.15 -13.95
CA GLN A 376 -5.64 8.44 -14.55
C GLN A 376 -6.78 9.46 -14.35
N PRO A 377 -7.08 9.86 -13.11
CA PRO A 377 -8.17 10.80 -12.85
C PRO A 377 -7.87 12.18 -13.47
N THR A 378 -8.82 12.75 -14.20
CA THR A 378 -8.67 14.13 -14.68
C THR A 378 -8.78 15.10 -13.50
N LEU A 379 -7.96 16.16 -13.51
CA LEU A 379 -8.01 17.19 -12.47
C LEU A 379 -9.34 17.95 -12.51
N HIS A 380 -9.93 18.12 -13.69
CA HIS A 380 -11.27 18.69 -13.83
C HIS A 380 -12.32 17.84 -13.08
N TRP A 381 -12.29 16.52 -13.27
CA TRP A 381 -13.21 15.61 -12.58
C TRP A 381 -12.99 15.62 -11.06
N LEU A 382 -11.73 15.61 -10.60
CA LEU A 382 -11.40 15.66 -9.18
C LEU A 382 -11.91 16.95 -8.51
N LEU A 383 -11.70 18.11 -9.15
CA LEU A 383 -12.10 19.41 -8.62
C LEU A 383 -13.63 19.61 -8.60
N GLY A 384 -14.37 18.91 -9.47
CA GLY A 384 -15.84 18.90 -9.49
C GLY A 384 -16.47 17.78 -8.65
N LEU A 385 -15.68 16.96 -7.96
CA LEU A 385 -16.19 15.83 -7.19
C LEU A 385 -16.88 16.33 -5.92
N SER A 386 -18.13 15.95 -5.67
CA SER A 386 -18.80 16.22 -4.39
C SER A 386 -18.37 15.25 -3.29
N GLU A 387 -18.55 15.61 -2.03
CA GLU A 387 -18.17 14.75 -0.90
C GLU A 387 -18.95 13.40 -0.91
N THR A 388 -20.24 13.43 -1.27
CA THR A 388 -21.04 12.20 -1.40
C THR A 388 -20.53 11.32 -2.54
N ALA A 389 -20.21 11.92 -3.69
CA ALA A 389 -19.63 11.22 -4.83
C ALA A 389 -18.24 10.63 -4.50
N TRP A 390 -17.44 11.33 -3.71
CA TRP A 390 -16.16 10.86 -3.19
C TRP A 390 -16.33 9.67 -2.24
N ARG A 391 -17.25 9.75 -1.27
CA ARG A 391 -17.52 8.67 -0.31
C ARG A 391 -17.88 7.36 -1.01
N GLU A 392 -18.71 7.43 -2.05
CA GLU A 392 -19.11 6.25 -2.82
C GLU A 392 -17.94 5.67 -3.61
N ARG A 393 -17.21 6.51 -4.37
CA ARG A 393 -16.10 6.05 -5.24
C ARG A 393 -14.89 5.53 -4.48
N THR A 394 -14.69 5.99 -3.24
CA THR A 394 -13.61 5.54 -2.35
C THR A 394 -14.08 4.43 -1.39
N ARG A 395 -15.27 3.86 -1.55
CA ARG A 395 -15.72 2.74 -0.73
C ARG A 395 -14.74 1.56 -0.85
N ARG A 396 -14.32 1.01 0.30
CA ARG A 396 -13.31 -0.06 0.41
C ARG A 396 -12.02 0.25 -0.34
N SER A 397 -11.49 1.46 -0.20
CA SER A 397 -10.24 1.88 -0.84
C SER A 397 -9.37 2.64 0.16
N ALA A 398 -8.06 2.42 0.09
CA ALA A 398 -7.07 3.12 0.90
C ALA A 398 -7.10 4.65 0.70
N LEU A 399 -7.66 5.13 -0.42
CA LEU A 399 -7.87 6.56 -0.72
C LEU A 399 -8.68 7.29 0.35
N ARG A 400 -9.47 6.58 1.16
CA ARG A 400 -10.21 7.18 2.28
C ARG A 400 -9.30 7.85 3.30
N ARG A 401 -8.05 7.39 3.43
CA ARG A 401 -7.07 7.95 4.37
C ARG A 401 -6.73 9.40 4.06
N THR A 402 -6.74 9.81 2.80
CA THR A 402 -6.51 11.20 2.37
C THR A 402 -7.64 12.15 2.79
N ARG A 403 -8.87 11.63 2.99
CA ARG A 403 -10.11 12.40 3.19
C ARG A 403 -10.48 13.28 1.99
N TYR A 404 -11.76 13.66 1.91
CA TYR A 404 -12.29 14.45 0.80
C TYR A 404 -11.56 15.80 0.63
N GLN A 405 -11.50 16.59 1.70
CA GLN A 405 -10.83 17.90 1.69
C GLN A 405 -9.34 17.78 1.32
N GLY A 406 -8.66 16.73 1.80
CA GLY A 406 -7.28 16.45 1.43
C GLY A 406 -7.10 16.14 -0.04
N LEU A 407 -8.02 15.37 -0.64
CA LEU A 407 -7.99 15.05 -2.07
C LEU A 407 -8.16 16.31 -2.92
N LEU A 408 -9.13 17.17 -2.58
CA LEU A 408 -9.34 18.44 -3.28
C LEU A 408 -8.13 19.37 -3.13
N ARG A 409 -7.59 19.52 -1.91
CA ARG A 409 -6.37 20.30 -1.67
C ARG A 409 -5.22 19.81 -2.56
N ASN A 410 -5.01 18.50 -2.65
CA ASN A 410 -3.94 17.93 -3.47
C ASN A 410 -4.22 18.16 -4.98
N ALA A 411 -5.47 18.02 -5.42
CA ALA A 411 -5.87 18.26 -6.81
C ALA A 411 -5.68 19.73 -7.22
N LEU A 412 -5.91 20.69 -6.32
CA LEU A 412 -5.64 22.11 -6.56
C LEU A 412 -4.15 22.37 -6.80
N VAL A 413 -3.28 21.78 -5.97
CA VAL A 413 -1.82 21.89 -6.18
C VAL A 413 -1.41 21.25 -7.51
N ALA A 414 -1.93 20.06 -7.81
CA ALA A 414 -1.67 19.39 -9.08
C ALA A 414 -2.16 20.20 -10.29
N ALA A 415 -3.29 20.91 -10.15
CA ALA A 415 -3.80 21.80 -11.18
C ALA A 415 -2.88 23.00 -11.43
N GLY A 416 -2.36 23.63 -10.37
CA GLY A 416 -1.36 24.69 -10.48
C GLY A 416 -0.08 24.23 -11.21
N ASN A 417 0.37 23.00 -10.92
CA ASN A 417 1.54 22.40 -11.56
C ASN A 417 1.31 21.91 -13.01
N SER A 418 0.06 21.87 -13.48
CA SER A 418 -0.27 21.18 -14.74
C SER A 418 -0.06 22.02 -15.99
N GLY A 419 -0.02 23.34 -15.88
CA GLY A 419 -0.07 24.26 -17.03
C GLY A 419 -1.41 24.28 -17.78
N ALA A 420 -2.45 23.58 -17.28
CA ALA A 420 -3.72 23.46 -17.98
C ALA A 420 -4.62 24.69 -17.73
N ALA A 421 -4.58 25.68 -18.64
CA ALA A 421 -5.42 26.87 -18.59
C ALA A 421 -6.94 26.57 -18.53
N SER A 422 -7.37 25.41 -19.04
CA SER A 422 -8.75 24.94 -18.95
C SER A 422 -9.25 24.71 -17.51
N LEU A 423 -8.35 24.62 -16.53
CA LEU A 423 -8.70 24.46 -15.11
C LEU A 423 -8.97 25.78 -14.38
N VAL A 424 -8.62 26.93 -14.99
CA VAL A 424 -8.76 28.27 -14.36
C VAL A 424 -10.19 28.55 -13.84
N PRO A 425 -11.28 28.22 -14.55
CA PRO A 425 -12.63 28.42 -14.02
C PRO A 425 -12.88 27.67 -12.71
N ALA A 426 -12.50 26.39 -12.63
CA ALA A 426 -12.65 25.60 -11.41
C ALA A 426 -11.79 26.13 -10.27
N LEU A 427 -10.56 26.59 -10.57
CA LEU A 427 -9.70 27.20 -9.57
C LEU A 427 -10.27 28.50 -9.02
N ARG A 428 -10.90 29.34 -9.85
CA ARG A 428 -11.58 30.57 -9.39
C ARG A 428 -12.76 30.27 -8.47
N GLU A 429 -13.53 29.23 -8.77
CA GLU A 429 -14.63 28.76 -7.91
C GLU A 429 -14.10 28.36 -6.53
N HIS A 430 -13.08 27.49 -6.47
CA HIS A 430 -12.47 27.08 -5.20
C HIS A 430 -11.80 28.25 -4.45
N ALA A 431 -11.19 29.19 -5.16
CA ALA A 431 -10.55 30.37 -4.56
C ALA A 431 -11.55 31.33 -3.88
N GLY A 432 -12.80 31.38 -4.39
CA GLY A 432 -13.91 32.14 -3.82
C GLY A 432 -14.77 31.36 -2.82
N GLY A 433 -14.45 30.08 -2.57
CA GLY A 433 -15.19 29.21 -1.66
C GLY A 433 -15.00 29.56 -0.18
N SER A 434 -15.86 29.00 0.67
CA SER A 434 -15.84 29.24 2.13
C SER A 434 -14.80 28.42 2.89
N ASP A 435 -14.23 27.38 2.28
CA ASP A 435 -13.17 26.56 2.90
C ASP A 435 -11.81 27.27 2.77
N PRO A 436 -11.22 27.77 3.87
CA PRO A 436 -10.00 28.56 3.80
C PRO A 436 -8.79 27.75 3.30
N LEU A 437 -8.74 26.44 3.61
CA LEU A 437 -7.66 25.57 3.17
C LEU A 437 -7.68 25.43 1.66
N LEU A 438 -8.86 25.13 1.09
CA LEU A 438 -9.01 24.97 -0.35
C LEU A 438 -8.83 26.31 -1.08
N ALA A 439 -9.39 27.40 -0.55
CA ALA A 439 -9.26 28.72 -1.15
C ALA A 439 -7.80 29.20 -1.22
N GLU A 440 -6.99 28.92 -0.20
CA GLU A 440 -5.55 29.22 -0.21
C GLU A 440 -4.81 28.46 -1.32
N HIS A 441 -5.05 27.16 -1.46
CA HIS A 441 -4.36 26.34 -2.47
C HIS A 441 -4.84 26.67 -3.88
N ALA A 442 -6.11 27.03 -4.05
CA ALA A 442 -6.67 27.48 -5.31
C ALA A 442 -6.06 28.82 -5.77
N ARG A 443 -5.90 29.78 -4.84
CA ARG A 443 -5.20 31.05 -5.13
C ARG A 443 -3.75 30.82 -5.54
N TRP A 444 -3.04 29.95 -4.83
CA TRP A 444 -1.69 29.55 -5.22
C TRP A 444 -1.67 28.92 -6.63
N ALA A 445 -2.59 28.02 -6.92
CA ALA A 445 -2.67 27.37 -8.23
C ALA A 445 -2.96 28.34 -9.38
N LEU A 446 -3.82 29.35 -9.15
CA LEU A 446 -4.07 30.42 -10.12
C LEU A 446 -2.82 31.26 -10.39
N ASP A 447 -2.08 31.63 -9.34
CA ASP A 447 -0.83 32.37 -9.46
C ASP A 447 0.21 31.57 -10.27
N GLN A 448 0.30 30.25 -10.06
CA GLN A 448 1.19 29.39 -10.86
C GLN A 448 0.80 29.36 -12.35
N LEU A 449 -0.49 29.19 -12.67
CA LEU A 449 -0.96 29.12 -14.06
C LEU A 449 -0.94 30.47 -14.81
N THR A 450 -0.79 31.58 -14.10
CA THR A 450 -0.74 32.92 -14.70
C THR A 450 0.69 33.47 -14.83
N ARG A 451 1.66 32.88 -14.11
CA ARG A 451 3.09 33.20 -14.22
C ARG A 451 3.85 32.40 -15.27
N GLY A 452 3.39 31.18 -15.56
CA GLY A 452 3.91 30.33 -16.64
C GLY A 452 3.18 30.60 -17.94
#